data_AF-A0A3A0CQK5-F1
#
_entry.id   AF-A0A3A0CQK5-F1
#
_cell.length_a   1.000
_cell.length_b   1.000
_cell.length_c   1.000
_cell.angle_alpha   90.00
_cell.angle_beta   90.00
_cell.angle_gamma   90.00
#
_symmetry.space_group_name_H-M   'P 1'
#
loop_
_entity.id
_entity.type
_entity.pdbx_description
1 polymer ?
#
loop_
_entity_poly.entity_id
_entity_poly.type
_entity_poly.pdbx_seq_one_letter_code
_entity_poly.pdbx_strand_id
1 'polypeptide(L)' 'MFLPVTFIVLLIVAACLILGIWLLRQAARDRRPTPAGDGRHAMDALRCSKCGQVEPVVAQFCGHCGARLT' A
#
# COMPACT_ATOMS: atom_id res chain seq x y z
N MET A 1 40.58 34.40 3.41
CA MET A 1 40.17 33.30 2.51
C MET A 1 40.04 31.93 3.18
N PHE A 2 40.48 31.72 4.43
CA PHE A 2 40.37 30.41 5.11
C PHE A 2 39.01 30.12 5.78
N LEU A 3 38.34 31.15 6.31
CA LEU A 3 36.99 31.04 6.89
C LEU A 3 35.91 30.39 5.98
N PRO A 4 35.83 30.69 4.67
CA PRO A 4 34.81 30.06 3.83
C PRO A 4 35.06 28.57 3.65
N VAL A 5 36.32 28.12 3.60
CA VAL A 5 36.64 26.70 3.42
C VAL A 5 36.19 25.89 4.63
N THR A 6 36.47 26.38 5.85
CA THR A 6 36.01 25.74 7.08
C THR A 6 34.48 25.73 7.20
N PHE A 7 33.80 26.80 6.74
CA PHE A 7 32.35 26.87 6.75
C PHE A 7 31.72 25.90 5.74
N ILE A 8 32.26 25.82 4.53
CA ILE A 8 31.82 24.88 3.50
C ILE A 8 31.99 23.44 3.98
N VAL A 9 33.13 23.09 4.58
CA VAL A 9 33.36 21.76 5.14
C VAL A 9 32.37 21.46 6.26
N LEU A 10 32.11 22.41 7.15
CA LEU A 10 31.14 22.25 8.23
C LEU A 10 29.72 22.01 7.69
N LEU A 11 29.30 22.77 6.66
CA LEU A 11 28.00 22.59 6.03
C LEU A 11 27.85 21.23 5.35
N ILE A 12 28.89 20.76 4.66
CA ILE A 12 28.89 19.43 4.02
C ILE A 12 28.75 18.33 5.07
N VAL A 13 29.53 18.40 6.16
CA VAL A 13 29.47 17.41 7.24
C VAL A 13 28.09 17.42 7.89
N ALA A 14 27.54 18.60 8.19
CA ALA A 14 26.19 18.72 8.75
C ALA A 14 25.12 18.13 7.81
N ALA A 15 25.18 18.44 6.51
CA ALA A 15 24.25 17.90 5.52
C ALA A 15 24.34 16.37 5.42
N CYS A 16 25.54 15.80 5.41
CA CYS A 16 25.74 14.35 5.39
C CYS A 16 25.17 13.66 6.64
N LEU A 17 25.35 14.24 7.83
CA LEU A 17 24.79 13.70 9.07
C LEU A 17 23.26 13.74 9.06
N ILE A 18 22.67 14.87 8.64
CA ILE A 18 21.20 15.02 8.54
C ILE A 18 20.63 14.01 7.54
N LEU A 19 21.25 13.87 6.37
CA LEU A 19 20.80 12.94 5.33
C LEU A 19 20.92 11.49 5.80
N GLY A 20 22.02 11.13 6.47
CA GLY A 20 22.22 9.79 7.04
C GLY A 20 21.15 9.44 8.08
N ILE A 21 20.91 10.32 9.05
CA ILE A 21 19.87 10.10 10.08
C ILE A 21 18.49 9.98 9.44
N TRP A 22 18.21 10.77 8.41
CA TRP A 22 16.94 10.70 7.69
C TRP A 22 16.79 9.39 6.91
N LEU A 23 17.82 8.92 6.21
CA LEU A 23 17.86 7.63 5.51
C LEU A 23 17.67 6.44 6.48
N LEU A 24 18.33 6.46 7.64
CA LEU A 24 18.13 5.43 8.67
C LEU A 24 16.67 5.40 9.15
N ARG A 25 16.06 6.57 9.33
CA ARG A 25 14.63 6.68 9.67
C ARG A 25 13.72 6.24 8.52
N GLN A 26 14.07 6.50 7.27
CA GLN A 26 13.32 6.02 6.10
C GLN A 26 13.36 4.51 5.99
N ALA A 27 14.53 3.88 6.16
CA ALA A 27 14.68 2.43 6.18
C ALA A 27 13.80 1.77 7.26
N ALA A 28 13.61 2.45 8.41
CA ALA A 28 12.67 2.01 9.44
C ALA A 28 11.19 2.30 9.09
N ARG A 29 10.92 3.38 8.35
CA ARG A 29 9.57 3.84 7.95
C ARG A 29 9.02 3.10 6.72
N ASP A 30 9.89 2.52 5.89
CA ASP A 30 9.54 1.68 4.74
C ASP A 30 9.03 0.29 5.14
N ARG A 31 9.02 -0.05 6.43
CA ARG A 31 8.08 -1.06 6.96
C ARG A 31 6.66 -0.49 7.04
N ARG A 32 6.17 0.15 5.97
CA ARG A 32 4.72 0.24 5.82
C ARG A 32 4.22 -1.19 5.62
N PRO A 33 3.28 -1.69 6.45
CA PRO A 33 2.56 -2.88 6.07
C PRO A 33 1.96 -2.61 4.69
N THR A 34 2.26 -3.49 3.74
CA THR A 34 1.54 -3.56 2.47
C THR A 34 0.05 -3.45 2.79
N PRO A 35 -0.71 -2.51 2.20
CA PRO A 35 -2.15 -2.55 2.34
C PRO A 35 -2.61 -3.86 1.71
N ALA A 36 -2.88 -4.85 2.56
CA ALA A 36 -3.51 -6.10 2.19
C ALA A 36 -4.97 -5.77 1.83
N GLY A 37 -5.18 -5.41 0.57
CA GLY A 37 -6.47 -4.99 0.07
C GLY A 37 -6.39 -4.59 -1.39
N ASP A 38 -5.95 -5.51 -2.25
CA ASP A 38 -5.97 -5.29 -3.69
C ASP A 38 -6.20 -6.61 -4.46
N GLY A 39 -7.27 -6.65 -5.24
CA GLY A 39 -7.40 -7.50 -6.44
C GLY A 39 -8.08 -8.87 -6.35
N ARG A 40 -8.19 -9.55 -5.18
CA ARG A 40 -8.76 -10.91 -5.18
C ARG A 40 -10.29 -10.97 -5.37
N HIS A 41 -11.00 -9.92 -5.01
CA HIS A 41 -12.47 -9.93 -5.04
C HIS A 41 -13.06 -9.64 -6.43
N ALA A 42 -12.23 -9.44 -7.46
CA ALA A 42 -12.72 -9.40 -8.85
C ALA A 42 -12.87 -10.80 -9.47
N MET A 43 -12.26 -11.83 -8.87
CA MET A 43 -12.27 -13.20 -9.41
C MET A 43 -13.17 -14.15 -8.62
N ASP A 44 -13.54 -13.81 -7.39
CA ASP A 44 -14.51 -14.59 -6.63
C ASP A 44 -15.93 -14.14 -7.02
N ALA A 45 -16.31 -14.45 -8.26
CA ALA A 45 -17.67 -14.29 -8.75
C ALA A 45 -18.32 -15.68 -8.81
N LEU A 46 -19.40 -15.86 -8.05
CA LEU A 46 -20.18 -17.08 -8.01
C LEU A 46 -21.37 -16.96 -8.96
N ARG A 47 -21.67 -18.05 -9.67
CA ARG A 47 -22.86 -18.14 -10.52
C ARG A 47 -24.04 -18.64 -9.71
N CYS A 48 -25.14 -17.90 -9.70
CA CYS A 48 -26.38 -18.32 -9.07
C CYS A 48 -26.87 -19.64 -9.69
N SER A 49 -27.10 -20.66 -8.85
CA SER A 49 -27.56 -21.99 -9.27
C SER A 49 -29.01 -22.00 -9.77
N LYS A 50 -29.78 -20.94 -9.51
CA LYS A 50 -31.19 -20.82 -9.92
C LYS A 50 -31.37 -20.12 -11.26
N CYS A 51 -30.70 -18.97 -11.47
CA CYS A 51 -30.90 -18.16 -12.67
C CYS A 51 -29.64 -18.02 -13.54
N GLY A 52 -28.47 -18.44 -13.04
CA GLY A 52 -27.21 -18.33 -13.78
C GLY A 52 -26.56 -16.95 -13.78
N GLN A 53 -27.09 -15.98 -13.02
CA GLN A 53 -26.47 -14.66 -12.88
C GLN A 53 -25.12 -14.79 -12.16
N VAL A 54 -24.11 -14.07 -12.64
CA VAL A 54 -22.80 -14.01 -11.99
C VAL A 54 -22.80 -12.86 -10.99
N GLU A 55 -22.46 -13.17 -9.75
CA GLU A 55 -22.54 -12.26 -8.62
C GLU A 55 -21.28 -12.38 -7.76
N PRO A 56 -20.91 -11.32 -7.02
CA PRO A 56 -19.73 -11.39 -6.17
C PRO A 56 -19.95 -12.39 -5.03
N VAL A 57 -18.92 -13.13 -4.64
CA VAL A 57 -18.96 -14.15 -3.57
C VAL A 57 -19.43 -13.61 -2.22
N VAL A 58 -19.35 -12.29 -2.02
CA VAL A 58 -19.81 -11.61 -0.80
C VAL A 58 -21.34 -11.48 -0.74
N ALA A 59 -22.04 -11.67 -1.85
CA ALA A 59 -23.49 -11.59 -1.93
C ALA A 59 -24.12 -12.87 -1.34
N GLN A 60 -24.93 -12.72 -0.29
CA GLN A 60 -25.65 -13.83 0.33
C GLN A 60 -26.91 -14.24 -0.47
N PHE A 61 -27.44 -13.34 -1.30
CA PHE A 61 -28.66 -13.52 -2.07
C PHE A 61 -28.53 -12.94 -3.47
N CYS A 62 -29.27 -13.55 -4.40
CA CYS A 62 -29.23 -13.19 -5.80
C CYS A 62 -30.04 -11.93 -6.04
N GLY A 63 -29.42 -10.86 -6.52
CA GLY A 63 -30.08 -9.62 -6.89
C GLY A 63 -31.03 -9.75 -8.08
N HIS A 64 -30.97 -10.87 -8.82
CA HIS A 64 -31.87 -11.13 -9.94
C HIS A 64 -33.08 -12.00 -9.60
N CYS A 65 -32.91 -13.07 -8.81
CA CYS A 65 -33.99 -14.02 -8.50
C CYS A 65 -34.31 -14.18 -7.00
N GLY A 66 -33.55 -13.54 -6.12
CA GLY A 66 -33.74 -13.61 -4.66
C GLY A 66 -33.29 -14.91 -4.00
N ALA A 67 -32.79 -15.89 -4.77
CA ALA A 67 -32.28 -17.15 -4.22
C ALA A 67 -31.01 -16.93 -3.41
N ARG A 68 -30.79 -17.74 -2.37
CA ARG A 68 -29.56 -17.72 -1.58
C ARG A 68 -28.38 -18.22 -2.41
N LEU A 69 -27.27 -17.51 -2.38
CA LEU A 69 -26.01 -17.95 -3.01
C LEU A 69 -25.29 -18.87 -2.04
N THR A 70 -24.98 -20.06 -2.53
CA THR A 70 -24.25 -21.12 -1.82
C THR A 70 -23.27 -21.77 -2.77
#